data_AF-A0A972G545-F1
#
_entry.id   AF-A0A972G545-F1
#
_cell.length_a   1.000
_cell.length_b   1.000
_cell.length_c   1.000
_cell.angle_alpha   90.00
_cell.angle_beta   90.00
_cell.angle_gamma   90.00
#
_symmetry.space_group_name_H-M   'P 1'
#
loop_
_entity.id
_entity.type
_entity.pdbx_description
1 polymer ?
#
loop_
_entity_poly.entity_id
_entity_poly.type
_entity_poly.pdbx_seq_one_letter_code
_entity_poly.pdbx_strand_id
1 'polypeptide(L)'
;MWASVRSSLYCGEIAYGYLTPDEQCVVQTLFALRPESTACPGAVSHKLWPDVPTPERMMCSVCAGLCEQGLLRSTQRGEPVGCRGYRGPIRIALTDQGRALMCSRV
;
A
#
# COMPACT_ATOMS: atom_id res chain seq x y z
N MET A 1 2.29 -24.72 37.85
CA MET A 1 1.50 -23.83 36.97
C MET A 1 2.32 -22.59 36.64
N TRP A 2 3.01 -22.57 35.51
CA TRP A 2 3.60 -21.34 34.94
C TRP A 2 3.18 -21.30 33.47
N ALA A 3 2.12 -20.53 33.19
CA ALA A 3 1.79 -20.17 31.82
C ALA A 3 2.85 -19.16 31.37
N SER A 4 3.85 -19.63 30.63
CA SER A 4 4.82 -18.78 29.95
C SER A 4 4.09 -18.02 28.83
N VAL A 5 3.65 -16.80 29.13
CA VAL A 5 3.07 -15.86 28.15
C VAL A 5 4.19 -15.42 27.20
N ARG A 6 4.44 -16.21 26.15
CA ARG A 6 5.29 -15.84 25.00
C ARG A 6 4.39 -15.41 23.84
N SER A 7 3.66 -14.32 23.99
CA SER A 7 2.74 -13.86 22.93
C SER A 7 2.63 -12.34 22.86
N SER A 8 3.74 -11.60 23.05
CA SER A 8 3.71 -10.13 23.02
C SER A 8 4.76 -9.48 22.11
N LEU A 9 5.49 -10.23 21.29
CA LEU A 9 6.51 -9.66 20.38
C LEU A 9 6.21 -9.86 18.88
N TYR A 10 5.14 -10.56 18.52
CA TYR A 10 4.84 -10.90 17.12
C TYR A 10 3.83 -9.97 16.43
N CYS A 11 3.30 -8.95 17.11
CA CYS A 11 2.21 -8.15 16.52
C CYS A 11 2.67 -7.19 15.41
N GLY A 12 3.94 -6.77 15.42
CA GLY A 12 4.55 -6.01 14.31
C GLY A 12 4.96 -6.91 13.13
N GLU A 13 5.52 -8.08 13.40
CA GLU A 13 6.00 -8.98 12.33
C GLU A 13 4.88 -9.64 11.52
N ILE A 14 3.68 -9.82 12.09
CA ILE A 14 2.57 -10.48 11.39
C ILE A 14 1.91 -9.56 10.35
N ALA A 15 1.85 -8.24 10.59
CA ALA A 15 1.35 -7.26 9.62
C ALA A 15 2.31 -7.03 8.45
N TYR A 16 3.61 -7.08 8.73
CA TYR A 16 4.67 -6.93 7.73
C TYR A 16 5.02 -8.26 7.03
N GLY A 17 4.68 -9.41 7.61
CA GLY A 17 5.03 -10.72 7.09
C GLY A 17 4.34 -11.14 5.80
N TYR A 18 3.25 -10.46 5.40
CA TYR A 18 2.52 -10.75 4.16
C TYR A 18 2.71 -9.70 3.06
N LEU A 19 3.35 -8.56 3.36
CA LEU A 19 3.68 -7.54 2.38
C LEU A 19 5.13 -7.69 1.93
N THR A 20 5.35 -7.68 0.62
CA THR A 20 6.70 -7.56 0.05
C THR A 20 7.33 -6.20 0.43
N PRO A 21 8.68 -6.09 0.42
CA PRO A 21 9.35 -4.82 0.73
C PRO A 21 8.86 -3.62 -0.11
N ASP A 22 8.52 -3.86 -1.38
CA ASP A 22 8.00 -2.82 -2.28
C ASP A 22 6.59 -2.39 -1.89
N GLU A 23 5.72 -3.35 -1.56
CA GLU A 23 4.37 -3.08 -1.08
C GLU A 23 4.38 -2.27 0.23
N GLN A 24 5.29 -2.61 1.15
CA GLN A 24 5.49 -1.87 2.39
C GLN A 24 5.88 -0.41 2.12
N CYS A 25 6.84 -0.18 1.22
CA CYS A 25 7.28 1.16 0.82
C CYS A 25 6.13 1.98 0.22
N VAL A 26 5.30 1.37 -0.63
CA VAL A 26 4.12 2.03 -1.23
C VAL A 26 3.09 2.38 -0.17
N VAL A 27 2.73 1.45 0.70
CA VAL A 27 1.75 1.68 1.79
C VAL A 27 2.25 2.78 2.73
N GLN A 28 3.51 2.75 3.16
CA GLN A 28 4.11 3.79 3.99
C GLN A 28 4.10 5.16 3.30
N THR A 29 4.45 5.20 2.02
CA THR A 29 4.46 6.45 1.24
C THR A 29 3.08 7.08 1.13
N LEU A 30 2.05 6.25 0.92
CA LEU A 30 0.66 6.71 0.86
C LEU A 30 0.10 7.06 2.25
N PHE A 31 0.55 6.38 3.31
CA PHE A 31 0.13 6.66 4.68
C PHE A 31 0.59 8.04 5.15
N ALA A 32 1.77 8.47 4.70
CA ALA A 32 2.30 9.80 4.96
C ALA A 32 1.50 10.94 4.29
N LEU A 33 0.60 10.63 3.35
CA LEU A 33 -0.33 11.60 2.78
C LEU A 33 -1.55 11.79 3.68
N ARG A 34 -2.25 12.94 3.54
CA ARG A 34 -3.51 13.17 4.26
C ARG A 34 -4.53 12.07 3.90
N PRO A 35 -5.47 11.70 4.79
CA PRO A 35 -6.46 10.63 4.56
C PRO A 35 -7.20 10.72 3.23
N GLU A 36 -7.63 11.92 2.86
CA GLU A 36 -8.36 12.23 1.63
C GLU A 36 -7.47 12.30 0.37
N SER A 37 -6.14 12.28 0.55
CA SER A 37 -5.21 12.47 -0.55
C SER A 37 -5.10 11.22 -1.40
N THR A 38 -5.07 11.45 -2.71
CA THR A 38 -4.76 10.43 -3.71
C THR A 38 -3.42 10.75 -4.36
N ALA A 39 -2.72 9.74 -4.87
CA ALA A 39 -1.50 9.91 -5.67
C ALA A 39 -1.65 9.18 -7.01
N CYS A 40 -0.88 9.56 -8.03
CA CYS A 40 -0.71 8.69 -9.19
C CYS A 40 0.42 7.68 -8.91
N PRO A 41 0.35 6.45 -9.45
CA PRO A 41 1.41 5.44 -9.29
C PRO A 41 2.79 5.98 -9.67
N GLY A 42 2.89 6.70 -10.80
CA GLY A 42 4.14 7.31 -11.24
C GLY A 42 4.76 8.28 -10.21
N ALA A 43 3.95 9.10 -9.54
CA ALA A 43 4.47 10.01 -8.50
C ALA A 43 4.97 9.26 -7.26
N VAL A 44 4.30 8.16 -6.89
CA VAL A 44 4.78 7.28 -5.80
C VAL A 44 6.11 6.63 -6.21
N SER A 45 6.21 6.16 -7.46
CA SER A 45 7.44 5.58 -8.00
C SER A 45 8.61 6.55 -7.99
N HIS A 46 8.41 7.77 -8.49
CA HIS A 46 9.43 8.82 -8.48
C HIS A 46 9.86 9.23 -7.07
N LYS A 47 8.97 9.15 -6.09
CA LYS A 47 9.30 9.45 -4.69
C LYS A 47 10.11 8.33 -4.04
N LEU A 48 9.78 7.08 -4.33
CA LEU A 48 10.46 5.91 -3.77
C LEU A 48 11.81 5.64 -4.44
N TRP A 49 11.86 5.80 -5.76
CA TRP A 49 13.02 5.46 -6.59
C TRP A 49 13.28 6.55 -7.64
N PRO A 50 13.77 7.73 -7.23
CA PRO A 50 13.97 8.86 -8.14
C PRO A 50 14.97 8.57 -9.27
N ASP A 51 15.99 7.77 -8.98
CA ASP A 51 17.10 7.47 -9.91
C ASP A 51 16.93 6.16 -10.69
N VAL A 52 15.87 5.39 -10.38
CA VAL A 52 15.60 4.15 -11.10
C VAL A 52 14.61 4.48 -12.21
N PRO A 53 14.88 4.10 -13.47
CA PRO A 53 13.87 4.08 -14.51
C PRO A 53 12.91 2.91 -14.22
N THR A 54 12.18 3.00 -13.10
CA THR A 54 11.15 2.04 -12.72
C THR A 54 10.11 2.06 -13.82
N PRO A 55 9.89 0.95 -14.54
CA PRO A 55 8.81 0.89 -15.50
C PRO A 55 7.51 1.17 -14.75
N GLU A 56 6.71 2.12 -15.22
CA GLU A 56 5.40 2.43 -14.63
C GLU A 56 4.54 1.16 -14.41
N ARG A 57 4.75 0.15 -15.26
CA ARG A 57 4.18 -1.20 -15.17
C ARG A 57 4.50 -1.94 -13.87
N MET A 58 5.72 -1.80 -13.35
CA MET A 58 6.14 -2.43 -12.09
C MET A 58 5.36 -1.84 -10.91
N MET A 59 5.33 -0.51 -10.81
CA MET A 59 4.55 0.17 -9.78
C MET A 59 3.04 -0.14 -9.90
N CYS A 60 2.51 -0.23 -11.12
CA CYS A 60 1.13 -0.65 -11.34
C CYS A 60 0.88 -2.08 -10.85
N SER A 61 1.83 -3.00 -11.03
CA SER A 61 1.71 -4.38 -10.53
C SER A 61 1.69 -4.42 -8.99
N VAL A 62 2.56 -3.65 -8.32
CA VAL A 62 2.56 -3.54 -6.85
C VAL A 62 1.24 -2.95 -6.35
N CYS A 63 0.78 -1.87 -6.97
CA CYS A 63 -0.51 -1.26 -6.60
C CYS A 63 -1.70 -2.20 -6.85
N ALA A 64 -1.65 -3.00 -7.91
CA ALA A 64 -2.68 -4.00 -8.21
C ALA A 64 -2.73 -5.09 -7.12
N GLY A 65 -1.58 -5.61 -6.70
CA GLY A 65 -1.50 -6.58 -5.60
C GLY A 65 -2.08 -6.04 -4.29
N LEU A 66 -1.70 -4.80 -3.92
CA LEU A 66 -2.25 -4.12 -2.74
C LEU A 66 -3.75 -3.84 -2.82
N CYS A 67 -4.26 -3.56 -4.02
CA CYS A 67 -5.68 -3.34 -4.28
C CYS A 67 -6.47 -4.66 -4.15
N GLU A 68 -5.92 -5.78 -4.65
CA GLU A 68 -6.52 -7.12 -4.48
C GLU A 68 -6.58 -7.55 -3.02
N GLN A 69 -5.62 -7.09 -2.20
CA GLN A 69 -5.60 -7.30 -0.76
C GLN A 69 -6.55 -6.35 0.02
N GLY A 70 -7.25 -5.44 -0.67
CA GLY A 70 -8.16 -4.47 -0.06
C GLY A 70 -7.45 -3.31 0.67
N LEU A 71 -6.14 -3.15 0.52
CA LEU A 71 -5.35 -2.12 1.20
C LEU A 71 -5.32 -0.80 0.42
N LEU A 72 -5.50 -0.86 -0.89
CA LEU A 72 -5.61 0.29 -1.77
C LEU A 72 -6.94 0.32 -2.50
N ARG A 73 -7.40 1.54 -2.77
CA ARG A 73 -8.45 1.81 -3.76
C ARG A 73 -7.86 2.57 -4.94
N SER A 74 -8.23 2.17 -6.14
CA SER A 74 -7.92 2.87 -7.38
C SER A 74 -9.14 3.62 -7.89
N THR A 75 -8.94 4.85 -8.33
CA THR A 75 -9.97 5.65 -9.00
C THR A 75 -9.47 6.21 -10.32
N GLN A 76 -10.39 6.38 -11.27
CA GLN A 76 -10.15 7.04 -12.54
C GLN A 76 -11.25 8.08 -12.75
N ARG A 77 -10.85 9.34 -12.93
CA ARG A 77 -11.81 10.47 -13.04
C ARG A 77 -12.80 10.56 -11.87
N GLY A 78 -12.35 10.17 -10.67
CA GLY A 78 -13.18 10.16 -9.46
C GLY A 78 -13.95 8.85 -9.24
N GLU A 79 -14.12 8.04 -10.28
CA GLU A 79 -14.86 6.78 -10.20
C GLU A 79 -13.97 5.63 -9.74
N PRO A 80 -14.45 4.71 -8.88
CA PRO A 80 -13.74 3.49 -8.53
C PRO A 80 -13.45 2.65 -9.77
N VAL A 81 -12.21 2.21 -9.91
CA VAL A 81 -11.80 1.26 -10.96
C VAL A 81 -11.15 0.04 -10.32
N GLY A 82 -11.30 -1.12 -10.98
CA GLY A 82 -10.71 -2.36 -10.54
C GLY A 82 -9.17 -2.35 -10.56
N CYS A 83 -8.58 -3.34 -9.89
CA CYS A 83 -7.15 -3.42 -9.63
C CYS A 83 -6.28 -3.74 -10.86
N ARG A 84 -6.87 -4.11 -12.01
CA ARG A 84 -6.15 -4.48 -13.24
C ARG A 84 -6.81 -3.90 -14.50
N GLY A 85 -6.03 -3.80 -15.57
CA GLY A 85 -6.54 -3.60 -16.93
C GLY A 85 -7.05 -2.19 -17.26
N TYR A 86 -6.79 -1.20 -16.40
CA TYR A 86 -7.15 0.19 -16.67
C TYR A 86 -6.29 0.79 -17.80
N ARG A 87 -6.91 1.66 -18.60
CA ARG A 87 -6.22 2.45 -19.63
C ARG A 87 -6.18 3.92 -19.22
N GLY A 88 -4.99 4.50 -19.23
CA GLY A 88 -4.78 5.91 -18.90
C GLY A 88 -4.54 6.17 -17.41
N PRO A 89 -4.53 7.47 -17.00
CA PRO A 89 -4.11 7.85 -15.67
C PRO A 89 -5.11 7.40 -14.61
N ILE A 90 -4.57 6.85 -13.52
CA ILE A 90 -5.32 6.46 -12.33
C ILE A 90 -4.79 7.19 -11.09
N ARG A 91 -5.60 7.18 -10.04
CA ARG A 91 -5.28 7.67 -8.71
C ARG A 91 -5.41 6.52 -7.72
N ILE A 92 -4.52 6.46 -6.75
CA ILE A 92 -4.51 5.46 -5.69
C ILE A 92 -4.57 6.15 -4.33
N ALA A 93 -5.24 5.52 -3.38
CA ALA A 93 -5.29 5.94 -1.98
C ALA A 93 -5.39 4.71 -1.09
N LEU A 94 -4.93 4.84 0.16
CA LEU A 94 -5.16 3.82 1.17
C LEU A 94 -6.65 3.73 1.51
N THR A 95 -7.11 2.50 1.70
CA THR A 95 -8.40 2.22 2.32
C THR A 95 -8.30 2.39 3.83
N ASP A 96 -9.45 2.39 4.52
CA ASP A 96 -9.48 2.37 5.99
C ASP A 96 -8.75 1.14 6.54
N GLN A 97 -8.85 -0.01 5.85
CA GLN A 97 -8.09 -1.22 6.18
C GLN A 97 -6.58 -1.00 6.02
N GLY A 98 -6.14 -0.44 4.90
CA GLY A 98 -4.72 -0.13 4.66
C GLY A 98 -4.14 0.87 5.67
N ARG A 99 -4.95 1.83 6.13
CA ARG A 99 -4.56 2.76 7.21
C ARG A 99 -4.58 2.08 8.58
N ALA A 100 -5.59 1.27 8.88
CA ALA A 100 -5.68 0.53 10.14
C ALA A 100 -4.48 -0.40 10.32
N LEU A 101 -4.00 -1.01 9.24
CA LEU A 101 -2.77 -1.82 9.24
C LEU A 101 -1.54 -1.04 9.73
N MET A 102 -1.44 0.24 9.35
CA MET A 102 -0.35 1.11 9.77
C MET A 102 -0.52 1.66 11.19
N CYS A 103 -1.76 1.69 11.69
CA CYS A 103 -2.12 2.21 13.01
C CYS A 103 -2.29 1.12 14.08
N SER A 104 -2.34 -0.16 13.72
CA SER A 104 -2.38 -1.27 14.67
C SER A 104 -1.04 -1.34 15.40
N ARG A 105 -1.07 -0.77 16.61
CA ARG A 105 0.04 -0.37 17.47
C ARG A 105 1.20 -1.38 17.58
N VAL A 106 2.39 -0.81 17.31
CA VAL A 106 3.65 -0.99 18.05
C VAL A 106 3.45 -0.69 19.54
#